data_AF-A0A918E0R4-F1
#
_entry.id   AF-A0A918E0R4-F1
#
_cell.length_a   1.000
_cell.length_b   1.000
_cell.length_c   1.000
_cell.angle_alpha   90.00
_cell.angle_beta   90.00
_cell.angle_gamma   90.00
#
_symmetry.space_group_name_H-M   'P 1'
#
loop_
_entity.id
_entity.type
_entity.pdbx_description
1 polymer ?
#
loop_
_entity_poly.entity_id
_entity_poly.type
_entity_poly.pdbx_seq_one_letter_code
_entity_poly.pdbx_strand_id
1 'polypeptide(L)'
;MATPRQRLSITSGAIMAALALLLSPTAGPAWAEDLPPVTESPTQATATPDPNAADIDFTDQEPEEMPAAPEDSNERNARECMAEAIRTKSTRLCVDASPDTPEDLEEAQQAVADAASDSFLPWCDKDKHKRKDVFTRFGACMNKKMAKYTLYDRNGDVLGIARFAMSRRIALASKGDGRDLFHEELNLVPTRLDAAMVELTLTWKPDCAVKCKSSKQSWSGSRTWFPGDKHKARGQLSHWWTESSGNDTLNLTGILEADSPVNQGEPGTVAWYNLMADVRCDDEVGRSPGCVFFRSTPAFKVNSKKFPAAQTFYQWVQTEFPDHWGSKAEDSPLHRLASKAEQDKNRRKICDSTFKPHPDTHETSCDEFPFAASQESGGQLGIKSGKECVQMYYDTDANYLALDSRFPRPSQKERCGRGNIPQGQNEGVGGDLGRFTVDVRLLDQDAYYIDVGRIGG
;
A
#
# COMPACT_ATOMS: atom_id res chain seq x y z
N MET A 1 41.96 30.35 -14.10
CA MET A 1 43.18 30.50 -13.27
C MET A 1 42.93 29.76 -11.97
N ALA A 2 43.54 28.58 -11.87
CA ALA A 2 43.30 27.61 -10.81
C ALA A 2 44.38 27.73 -9.74
N THR A 3 43.97 27.70 -8.47
CA THR A 3 44.83 27.68 -7.29
C THR A 3 45.18 26.24 -6.90
N PRO A 4 46.47 25.88 -6.70
CA PRO A 4 46.87 24.53 -6.30
C PRO A 4 46.99 24.42 -4.76
N ARG A 5 46.52 23.30 -4.20
CA ARG A 5 46.78 22.89 -2.81
C ARG A 5 48.05 22.05 -2.73
N GLN A 6 48.95 22.44 -1.83
CA GLN A 6 50.21 21.78 -1.51
C GLN A 6 50.00 20.44 -0.80
N ARG A 7 50.84 19.46 -1.15
CA ARG A 7 51.07 18.21 -0.42
C ARG A 7 52.15 18.45 0.64
N LEU A 8 51.93 18.00 1.87
CA LEU A 8 53.00 17.78 2.84
C LEU A 8 53.26 16.28 2.99
N SER A 9 54.54 15.93 2.82
CA SER A 9 55.15 14.63 3.08
C SER A 9 55.80 14.68 4.45
N ILE A 10 55.55 13.67 5.30
CA ILE A 10 56.39 13.39 6.47
C ILE A 10 56.66 11.89 6.50
N THR A 11 57.93 11.55 6.36
CA THR A 11 58.51 10.23 6.59
C THR A 11 59.10 10.17 8.00
N SER A 12 58.95 9.03 8.67
CA SER A 12 60.00 8.26 9.38
C SER A 12 59.50 7.60 10.66
N GLY A 13 59.93 6.36 10.89
CA GLY A 13 60.13 5.83 12.24
C GLY A 13 59.46 4.48 12.53
N ALA A 14 60.14 3.39 12.17
CA ALA A 14 59.81 2.04 12.61
C ALA A 14 60.21 1.82 14.08
N ILE A 15 59.34 1.16 14.85
CA ILE A 15 59.72 0.41 16.06
C ILE A 15 58.99 -0.92 16.03
N MET A 16 59.74 -2.00 15.81
CA MET A 16 59.31 -3.38 16.04
C MET A 16 59.47 -3.71 17.52
N ALA A 17 58.41 -4.21 18.14
CA ALA A 17 58.48 -4.93 19.41
C ALA A 17 57.71 -6.25 19.24
N ALA A 18 58.45 -7.35 19.26
CA ALA A 18 57.94 -8.71 19.28
C ALA A 18 57.43 -9.04 20.68
N LEU A 19 56.21 -9.60 20.78
CA LEU A 19 55.75 -10.29 21.98
C LEU A 19 55.20 -11.65 21.55
N ALA A 20 55.96 -12.70 21.87
CA ALA A 20 55.55 -14.08 21.75
C ALA A 20 54.64 -14.44 22.93
N LEU A 21 53.43 -14.95 22.65
CA LEU A 21 52.56 -15.55 23.65
C LEU A 21 52.10 -16.93 23.19
N LEU A 22 52.66 -17.91 23.90
CA LEU A 22 52.30 -19.30 24.08
C LEU A 22 50.83 -19.66 23.76
N LEU A 23 50.62 -20.48 22.72
CA LEU A 23 49.38 -21.25 22.53
C LEU A 23 49.52 -22.59 23.26
N SER A 24 48.74 -22.77 24.32
CA SER A 24 48.43 -24.09 24.90
C SER A 24 47.18 -24.66 24.24
N PRO A 25 47.04 -25.98 24.08
CA PRO A 25 45.90 -26.59 23.39
C PRO A 25 44.70 -26.62 24.34
N THR A 26 43.72 -25.75 24.11
CA THR A 26 42.41 -25.89 24.78
C THR A 26 41.63 -27.00 24.09
N ALA A 27 41.28 -28.01 24.89
CA ALA A 27 40.37 -29.08 24.54
C ALA A 27 39.11 -28.53 23.83
N GLY A 28 38.81 -29.07 22.66
CA GLY A 28 37.58 -28.76 21.94
C GLY A 28 36.35 -29.28 22.70
N PRO A 29 35.18 -28.63 22.55
CA PRO A 29 33.95 -29.16 23.11
C PRO A 29 33.57 -30.45 22.37
N ALA A 30 33.55 -31.55 23.12
CA ALA A 30 33.14 -32.89 22.69
C ALA A 30 31.61 -32.98 22.56
N TRP A 31 31.01 -32.19 21.69
CA TRP A 31 29.56 -32.25 21.36
C TRP A 31 29.35 -32.37 19.84
N ALA A 32 30.36 -32.88 19.12
CA ALA A 32 30.14 -33.52 17.83
C ALA A 32 29.69 -34.97 18.09
N GLU A 33 28.50 -35.11 18.70
CA GLU A 33 27.78 -36.37 18.63
C GLU A 33 26.92 -36.33 17.37
N ASP A 34 27.12 -37.37 16.56
CA ASP A 34 26.34 -37.79 15.40
C ASP A 34 24.92 -37.21 15.35
N LEU A 35 24.73 -36.18 14.50
CA LEU A 35 23.39 -35.90 14.02
C LEU A 35 22.93 -37.14 13.25
N PRO A 36 21.79 -37.75 13.61
CA PRO A 36 21.27 -38.86 12.83
C PRO A 36 21.09 -38.38 11.38
N PRO A 37 21.32 -39.24 10.37
CA PRO A 37 20.97 -38.88 9.01
C PRO A 37 19.49 -38.47 9.03
N VAL A 38 19.20 -37.24 8.59
CA VAL A 38 17.82 -36.80 8.33
C VAL A 38 17.31 -37.68 7.19
N THR A 39 16.66 -38.80 7.55
CA THR A 39 16.21 -39.84 6.63
C THR A 39 14.83 -39.55 6.05
N GLU A 40 14.12 -38.52 6.52
CA GLU A 40 12.82 -38.13 5.98
C GLU A 40 12.86 -36.70 5.44
N SER A 41 12.40 -36.54 4.19
CA SER A 41 12.13 -35.23 3.61
C SER A 41 11.09 -34.51 4.50
N PRO A 42 11.23 -33.20 4.78
CA PRO A 42 10.21 -32.46 5.50
C PRO A 42 8.87 -32.61 4.78
N THR A 43 7.88 -33.19 5.47
CA THR A 43 6.50 -33.34 5.03
C THR A 43 5.64 -32.26 5.68
N GLN A 44 4.80 -31.59 4.90
CA GLN A 44 3.84 -30.61 5.39
C GLN A 44 2.42 -31.12 5.13
N ALA A 45 1.70 -31.47 6.20
CA ALA A 45 0.33 -31.92 6.11
C ALA A 45 -0.57 -30.82 5.54
N THR A 46 -1.55 -31.21 4.73
CA THR A 46 -2.50 -30.30 4.09
C THR A 46 -3.94 -30.62 4.46
N ALA A 47 -4.82 -29.64 4.33
CA ALA A 47 -6.25 -29.87 4.46
C ALA A 47 -6.80 -30.64 3.24
N THR A 48 -7.91 -31.36 3.43
CA THR A 48 -8.65 -31.95 2.32
C THR A 48 -9.34 -30.84 1.49
N PRO A 49 -9.25 -30.87 0.15
CA PRO A 49 -9.93 -29.90 -0.71
C PRO A 49 -11.46 -29.92 -0.56
N ASP A 50 -12.07 -28.75 -0.42
CA ASP A 50 -13.52 -28.54 -0.52
C ASP A 50 -13.84 -27.79 -1.82
N PRO A 51 -14.25 -28.48 -2.90
CA PRO A 51 -14.57 -27.83 -4.18
C PRO A 51 -15.77 -26.89 -4.09
N ASN A 52 -16.61 -27.00 -3.05
CA ASN A 52 -17.82 -26.20 -2.86
C ASN A 52 -17.60 -24.97 -1.96
N ALA A 53 -16.38 -24.73 -1.48
CA ALA A 53 -16.09 -23.53 -0.69
C ALA A 53 -16.48 -22.26 -1.48
N ALA A 54 -16.85 -21.19 -0.78
CA ALA A 54 -17.17 -19.93 -1.44
C ALA A 54 -15.93 -19.37 -2.19
N ASP A 55 -16.18 -18.69 -3.30
CA ASP A 55 -15.13 -17.93 -3.99
C ASP A 55 -14.72 -16.72 -3.13
N ILE A 56 -13.45 -16.33 -3.26
CA ILE A 56 -12.90 -15.16 -2.58
C ILE A 56 -13.38 -13.89 -3.29
N ASP A 57 -13.84 -12.91 -2.52
CA ASP A 57 -14.05 -11.54 -3.00
C ASP A 57 -12.72 -10.79 -2.96
N PHE A 58 -12.05 -10.68 -4.11
CA PHE A 58 -10.75 -10.01 -4.20
C PHE A 58 -10.83 -8.48 -4.01
N THR A 59 -12.02 -7.89 -4.06
CA THR A 59 -12.18 -6.45 -3.81
C THR A 59 -12.22 -6.10 -2.33
N ASP A 60 -12.45 -7.10 -1.45
CA ASP A 60 -12.42 -6.94 0.00
C ASP A 60 -10.99 -7.04 0.52
N GLN A 61 -10.29 -5.90 0.50
CA GLN A 61 -8.90 -5.77 0.94
C GLN A 61 -8.85 -5.19 2.35
N GLU A 62 -7.94 -5.67 3.19
CA GLU A 62 -7.74 -5.10 4.51
C GLU A 62 -7.20 -3.66 4.42
N PRO A 63 -7.79 -2.68 5.14
CA PRO A 63 -7.25 -1.33 5.15
C PRO A 63 -5.87 -1.26 5.79
N GLU A 64 -4.95 -0.61 5.10
CA GLU A 64 -3.58 -0.36 5.54
C GLU A 64 -3.44 1.09 5.98
N GLU A 65 -2.52 1.36 6.91
CA GLU A 65 -2.19 2.74 7.29
C GLU A 65 -1.38 3.38 6.16
N MET A 66 -1.78 4.58 5.74
CA MET A 66 -1.01 5.34 4.78
C MET A 66 0.32 5.74 5.43
N PRO A 67 1.46 5.57 4.73
CA PRO A 67 2.72 6.18 5.13
C PRO A 67 2.52 7.68 5.38
N ALA A 68 3.21 8.21 6.39
CA ALA A 68 3.20 9.64 6.64
C ALA A 68 3.64 10.37 5.37
N ALA A 69 2.80 11.26 4.86
CA ALA A 69 3.22 12.16 3.80
C ALA A 69 4.37 13.04 4.31
N PRO A 70 5.37 13.37 3.48
CA PRO A 70 6.32 14.43 3.83
C PRO A 70 5.56 15.69 4.25
N GLU A 71 5.99 16.35 5.32
CA GLU A 71 5.37 17.61 5.77
C GLU A 71 5.38 18.64 4.64
N ASP A 72 4.19 19.17 4.34
CA ASP A 72 3.96 19.99 3.15
C ASP A 72 4.25 21.48 3.43
N SER A 73 4.53 22.22 2.36
CA SER A 73 5.01 23.62 2.27
C SER A 73 4.20 24.74 2.97
N ASN A 74 3.20 24.42 3.80
CA ASN A 74 2.16 25.34 4.26
C ASN A 74 2.63 26.39 5.28
N GLU A 75 3.64 26.13 6.10
CA GLU A 75 4.20 27.14 7.01
C GLU A 75 4.78 28.36 6.27
N ARG A 76 5.30 28.15 5.05
CA ARG A 76 5.87 29.22 4.23
C ARG A 76 4.79 30.20 3.77
N ASN A 77 3.61 29.67 3.42
CA ASN A 77 2.46 30.46 2.97
C ASN A 77 1.89 31.33 4.10
N ALA A 78 1.85 30.82 5.34
CA ALA A 78 1.41 31.59 6.51
C ALA A 78 2.28 32.82 6.77
N ARG A 79 3.61 32.66 6.69
CA ARG A 79 4.58 33.74 6.92
C ARG A 79 4.52 34.81 5.83
N GLU A 80 4.37 34.40 4.58
CA GLU A 80 4.20 35.33 3.46
C GLU A 80 2.90 36.14 3.58
N CYS A 81 1.80 35.50 3.99
CA CYS A 81 0.53 36.17 4.25
C CYS A 81 0.63 37.20 5.40
N MET A 82 1.29 36.85 6.51
CA MET A 82 1.54 37.78 7.61
C MET A 82 2.40 38.97 7.17
N ALA A 83 3.49 38.71 6.42
CA ALA A 83 4.33 39.78 5.88
C ALA A 83 3.55 40.71 4.96
N GLU A 84 2.59 40.17 4.20
CA GLU A 84 1.67 40.97 3.41
C GLU A 84 0.77 41.86 4.29
N ALA A 85 0.19 41.35 5.37
CA ALA A 85 -0.63 42.13 6.31
C ALA A 85 0.09 43.39 6.79
N ILE A 86 1.35 43.24 7.18
CA ILE A 86 2.23 44.34 7.61
C ILE A 86 2.48 45.32 6.46
N ARG A 87 2.82 44.79 5.27
CA ARG A 87 3.13 45.60 4.08
C ARG A 87 1.94 46.43 3.62
N THR A 88 0.75 45.85 3.59
CA THR A 88 -0.48 46.48 3.11
C THR A 88 -1.24 47.24 4.20
N LYS A 89 -0.81 47.12 5.46
CA LYS A 89 -1.49 47.68 6.64
C LYS A 89 -2.97 47.30 6.68
N SER A 90 -3.26 46.04 6.40
CA SER A 90 -4.62 45.51 6.38
C SER A 90 -4.74 44.29 7.29
N THR A 91 -5.93 44.03 7.79
CA THR A 91 -6.22 42.79 8.51
C THR A 91 -6.21 41.63 7.52
N ARG A 92 -5.48 40.54 7.82
CA ARG A 92 -5.36 39.39 6.92
C ARG A 92 -5.66 38.08 7.64
N LEU A 93 -6.48 37.25 7.01
CA LEU A 93 -6.70 35.87 7.42
C LEU A 93 -5.67 34.96 6.74
N CYS A 94 -4.75 34.40 7.52
CA CYS A 94 -3.70 33.51 7.04
C CYS A 94 -3.96 32.07 7.45
N VAL A 95 -3.48 31.12 6.64
CA VAL A 95 -3.70 29.69 6.82
C VAL A 95 -2.42 29.00 7.27
N ASP A 96 -2.58 27.97 8.09
CA ASP A 96 -1.60 26.90 8.30
C ASP A 96 -2.34 25.55 8.33
N ALA A 97 -1.76 24.51 7.71
CA ALA A 97 -2.30 23.14 7.70
C ALA A 97 -1.66 22.24 8.77
N SER A 98 -1.00 22.83 9.75
CA SER A 98 -0.24 22.10 10.76
C SER A 98 -0.86 22.25 12.15
N PRO A 99 -0.90 21.18 12.95
CA PRO A 99 -1.22 21.30 14.37
C PRO A 99 -0.14 22.10 15.10
N ASP A 100 -0.56 22.99 16.00
CA ASP A 100 0.38 23.72 16.86
C ASP A 100 1.02 22.78 17.90
N THR A 101 0.27 21.75 18.30
CA THR A 101 0.65 20.79 19.34
C THR A 101 0.09 19.38 19.05
N PRO A 102 0.71 18.31 19.59
CA PRO A 102 0.12 16.97 19.57
C PRO A 102 -1.29 16.93 20.17
N GLU A 103 -1.56 17.73 21.20
CA GLU A 103 -2.87 17.83 21.86
C GLU A 103 -3.93 18.39 20.91
N ASP A 104 -3.61 19.43 20.13
CA ASP A 104 -4.53 19.98 19.12
C ASP A 104 -4.85 18.95 18.03
N LEU A 105 -3.88 18.10 17.66
CA LEU A 105 -4.09 17.01 16.71
C LEU A 105 -4.99 15.91 17.29
N GLU A 106 -4.81 15.55 18.57
CA GLU A 106 -5.65 14.57 19.24
C GLU A 106 -7.09 15.07 19.39
N GLU A 107 -7.28 16.35 19.76
CA GLU A 107 -8.60 16.99 19.79
C GLU A 107 -9.27 16.94 18.42
N ALA A 108 -8.54 17.27 17.34
CA ALA A 108 -9.07 17.23 15.99
C ALA A 108 -9.47 15.80 15.56
N GLN A 109 -8.62 14.81 15.82
CA GLN A 109 -8.93 13.40 15.53
C GLN A 109 -10.16 12.93 16.30
N GLN A 110 -10.32 13.36 17.56
CA GLN A 110 -11.49 13.03 18.36
C GLN A 110 -12.75 13.70 17.81
N ALA A 111 -12.68 14.98 17.43
CA ALA A 111 -13.81 15.71 16.85
C ALA A 111 -14.30 15.08 15.54
N VAL A 112 -13.39 14.63 14.67
CA VAL A 112 -13.73 13.88 13.45
C VAL A 112 -14.37 12.54 13.79
N ALA A 113 -13.79 11.80 14.73
CA ALA A 113 -14.29 10.48 15.14
C ALA A 113 -15.71 10.55 15.71
N ASP A 114 -16.03 11.58 16.49
CA ASP A 114 -17.37 11.80 17.07
C ASP A 114 -18.39 12.29 16.03
N ALA A 115 -17.93 12.98 14.99
CA ALA A 115 -18.78 13.47 13.91
C ALA A 115 -19.09 12.41 12.82
N ALA A 116 -18.40 11.26 12.86
CA ALA A 116 -18.53 10.18 11.89
C ALA A 116 -19.92 9.51 11.96
N SER A 117 -20.77 9.79 10.97
CA SER A 117 -22.03 9.08 10.73
C SER A 117 -22.30 9.00 9.22
N ASP A 118 -22.95 7.96 8.72
CA ASP A 118 -23.50 7.91 7.35
C ASP A 118 -22.47 8.15 6.21
N SER A 119 -21.26 7.60 6.35
CA SER A 119 -20.26 7.63 5.27
C SER A 119 -20.55 6.61 4.17
N PHE A 120 -20.16 6.92 2.93
CA PHE A 120 -20.08 5.92 1.86
C PHE A 120 -18.95 4.89 2.06
N LEU A 121 -18.03 5.10 3.02
CA LEU A 121 -17.06 4.10 3.48
C LEU A 121 -17.28 3.76 4.97
N PRO A 122 -18.26 2.92 5.31
CA PRO A 122 -18.59 2.62 6.71
C PRO A 122 -17.42 2.02 7.52
N TRP A 123 -16.45 1.38 6.85
CA TRP A 123 -15.28 0.83 7.53
C TRP A 123 -14.30 1.91 8.02
N CYS A 124 -14.34 3.13 7.47
CA CYS A 124 -13.57 4.28 8.00
C CYS A 124 -13.96 4.60 9.45
N ASP A 125 -15.20 4.32 9.83
CA ASP A 125 -15.79 4.76 11.10
C ASP A 125 -15.56 3.76 12.24
N LYS A 126 -14.96 2.61 11.92
CA LYS A 126 -14.58 1.61 12.93
C LYS A 126 -13.46 2.15 13.82
N ASP A 127 -13.48 1.80 15.11
CA ASP A 127 -12.53 2.31 16.12
C ASP A 127 -11.06 2.18 15.72
N LYS A 128 -10.69 1.07 15.07
CA LYS A 128 -9.32 0.83 14.59
C LYS A 128 -8.85 1.76 13.46
N HIS A 129 -9.77 2.50 12.83
CA HIS A 129 -9.51 3.33 11.63
C HIS A 129 -9.91 4.80 11.81
N LYS A 130 -10.86 5.11 12.70
CA LYS A 130 -11.48 6.45 12.81
C LYS A 130 -10.52 7.61 13.18
N ARG A 131 -9.29 7.31 13.62
CA ARG A 131 -8.22 8.30 13.90
C ARG A 131 -6.97 8.10 13.05
N LYS A 132 -7.07 7.31 11.98
CA LYS A 132 -5.94 6.98 11.11
C LYS A 132 -6.18 7.42 9.68
N ASP A 133 -5.08 7.71 8.99
CA ASP A 133 -5.09 7.80 7.54
C ASP A 133 -4.90 6.37 7.02
N VAL A 134 -5.93 5.81 6.41
CA VAL A 134 -5.97 4.41 5.98
C VAL A 134 -6.55 4.27 4.59
N PHE A 135 -6.14 3.24 3.87
CA PHE A 135 -6.58 2.99 2.51
C PHE A 135 -6.57 1.51 2.14
N THR A 136 -7.38 1.20 1.15
CA THR A 136 -7.42 -0.06 0.41
C THR A 136 -7.23 0.28 -1.06
N ARG A 137 -7.29 -0.73 -1.93
CA ARG A 137 -7.31 -0.52 -3.39
C ARG A 137 -8.48 0.36 -3.87
N PHE A 138 -9.59 0.43 -3.12
CA PHE A 138 -10.85 1.06 -3.56
C PHE A 138 -11.43 2.10 -2.59
N GLY A 139 -10.81 2.35 -1.46
CA GLY A 139 -11.30 3.35 -0.51
C GLY A 139 -10.18 3.93 0.33
N ALA A 140 -10.25 5.23 0.60
CA ALA A 140 -9.29 5.97 1.41
C ALA A 140 -10.02 6.82 2.46
N CYS A 141 -9.49 6.83 3.68
CA CYS A 141 -9.89 7.71 4.79
C CYS A 141 -8.66 8.50 5.23
N MET A 142 -8.75 9.82 5.22
CA MET A 142 -7.72 10.73 5.75
C MET A 142 -8.35 11.49 6.91
N ASN A 143 -8.06 11.04 8.13
CA ASN A 143 -8.66 11.52 9.38
C ASN A 143 -7.67 12.32 10.25
N LYS A 144 -6.39 12.39 9.89
CA LYS A 144 -5.33 13.09 10.64
C LYS A 144 -5.09 14.52 10.12
N LYS A 145 -6.13 15.25 9.69
CA LYS A 145 -5.98 16.59 9.10
C LYS A 145 -6.68 17.66 9.93
N MET A 146 -6.04 18.82 10.02
CA MET A 146 -6.58 20.03 10.65
C MET A 146 -6.20 21.24 9.80
N ALA A 147 -7.10 22.21 9.71
CA ALA A 147 -6.80 23.53 9.19
C ALA A 147 -6.83 24.55 10.33
N LYS A 148 -5.78 25.36 10.41
CA LYS A 148 -5.67 26.50 11.31
C LYS A 148 -5.74 27.79 10.49
N TYR A 149 -6.56 28.72 10.96
CA TYR A 149 -6.69 30.05 10.39
C TYR A 149 -6.34 31.08 11.46
N THR A 150 -5.40 31.96 11.15
CA THR A 150 -4.92 33.01 12.06
C THR A 150 -5.24 34.37 11.45
N LEU A 151 -6.00 35.19 12.18
CA LEU A 151 -6.30 36.55 11.80
C LEU A 151 -5.21 37.47 12.37
N TYR A 152 -4.49 38.15 11.49
CA TYR A 152 -3.47 39.13 11.85
C TYR A 152 -3.99 40.55 11.66
N ASP A 153 -3.59 41.45 12.55
CA ASP A 153 -3.81 42.88 12.40
C ASP A 153 -2.80 43.52 11.44
N ARG A 154 -2.84 44.85 11.35
CA ARG A 154 -2.00 45.66 10.46
C ARG A 154 -0.53 45.73 10.87
N ASN A 155 -0.21 45.30 12.09
CA ASN A 155 1.13 45.27 12.67
C ASN A 155 1.71 43.85 12.70
N GLY A 156 0.91 42.83 12.38
CA GLY A 156 1.28 41.43 12.47
C GLY A 156 0.94 40.79 13.81
N ASP A 157 0.15 41.45 14.66
CA ASP A 157 -0.34 40.90 15.91
C ASP A 157 -1.52 39.96 15.66
N VAL A 158 -1.59 38.85 16.41
CA VAL A 158 -2.69 37.89 16.30
C VAL A 158 -3.96 38.45 16.95
N LEU A 159 -5.01 38.61 16.17
CA LEU A 159 -6.34 39.03 16.64
C LEU A 159 -7.20 37.84 17.07
N GLY A 160 -7.08 36.70 16.38
CA GLY A 160 -7.86 35.51 16.67
C GLY A 160 -7.44 34.30 15.87
N ILE A 161 -7.86 33.13 16.34
CA ILE A 161 -7.57 31.84 15.74
C ILE A 161 -8.89 31.09 15.50
N ALA A 162 -8.96 30.38 14.37
CA ALA A 162 -9.95 29.34 14.11
C ALA A 162 -9.25 28.03 13.79
N ARG A 163 -9.81 26.91 14.23
CA ARG A 163 -9.32 25.55 13.94
C ARG A 163 -10.47 24.64 13.56
N PHE A 164 -10.23 23.86 12.51
CA PHE A 164 -11.18 22.90 11.99
C PHE A 164 -10.50 21.54 11.88
N ALA A 165 -11.07 20.56 12.55
CA ALA A 165 -10.78 19.17 12.29
C ALA A 165 -11.37 18.78 10.93
N MET A 166 -10.58 18.06 10.13
CA MET A 166 -10.93 17.69 8.77
C MET A 166 -10.82 16.18 8.58
N SER A 167 -11.82 15.61 7.91
CA SER A 167 -11.71 14.27 7.37
C SER A 167 -12.04 14.26 5.89
N ARG A 168 -11.28 13.51 5.11
CA ARG A 168 -11.53 13.31 3.69
C ARG A 168 -11.68 11.83 3.40
N ARG A 169 -12.72 11.46 2.68
CA ARG A 169 -12.98 10.08 2.27
C ARG A 169 -13.11 10.02 0.76
N ILE A 170 -12.58 8.97 0.16
CA ILE A 170 -12.63 8.76 -1.29
C ILE A 170 -12.99 7.30 -1.55
N ALA A 171 -14.08 7.05 -2.26
CA ALA A 171 -14.52 5.71 -2.63
C ALA A 171 -14.49 5.54 -4.15
N LEU A 172 -13.77 4.53 -4.60
CA LEU A 172 -13.70 4.10 -5.99
C LEU A 172 -14.65 2.93 -6.18
N ALA A 173 -15.36 2.88 -7.31
CA ALA A 173 -16.25 1.77 -7.61
C ALA A 173 -15.43 0.49 -7.91
N SER A 174 -15.53 -0.51 -7.03
CA SER A 174 -14.82 -1.80 -7.19
C SER A 174 -15.55 -2.79 -8.09
N LYS A 175 -16.88 -2.65 -8.26
CA LYS A 175 -17.77 -3.56 -9.00
C LYS A 175 -18.84 -2.80 -9.77
N GLY A 176 -19.43 -3.49 -10.75
CA GLY A 176 -20.58 -2.99 -11.52
C GLY A 176 -20.20 -2.05 -12.66
N ASP A 177 -21.21 -1.37 -13.20
CA ASP A 177 -21.02 -0.32 -14.20
C ASP A 177 -20.54 0.98 -13.54
N GLY A 178 -19.81 1.80 -14.31
CA GLY A 178 -19.30 3.09 -13.81
C GLY A 178 -18.08 2.96 -12.88
N ARG A 179 -17.15 2.03 -13.13
CA ARG A 179 -15.92 1.90 -12.31
C ARG A 179 -14.93 3.06 -12.50
N ASP A 180 -15.17 3.92 -13.48
CA ASP A 180 -14.52 5.20 -13.74
C ASP A 180 -15.09 6.36 -12.89
N LEU A 181 -16.18 6.11 -12.15
CA LEU A 181 -16.77 7.00 -11.16
C LEU A 181 -16.10 6.79 -9.80
N PHE A 182 -15.85 7.89 -9.10
CA PHE A 182 -15.49 7.85 -7.69
C PHE A 182 -16.12 8.99 -6.90
N HIS A 183 -16.35 8.75 -5.62
CA HIS A 183 -17.00 9.68 -4.70
C HIS A 183 -16.00 10.27 -3.73
N GLU A 184 -16.16 11.53 -3.42
CA GLU A 184 -15.36 12.24 -2.44
C GLU A 184 -16.25 12.92 -1.40
N GLU A 185 -15.86 12.80 -0.15
CA GLU A 185 -16.51 13.43 0.99
C GLU A 185 -15.48 14.19 1.82
N LEU A 186 -15.84 15.41 2.21
CA LEU A 186 -15.12 16.25 3.14
C LEU A 186 -16.01 16.54 4.35
N ASN A 187 -15.55 16.24 5.56
CA ASN A 187 -16.19 16.67 6.79
C ASN A 187 -15.35 17.74 7.48
N LEU A 188 -16.01 18.80 7.95
CA LEU A 188 -15.43 19.92 8.66
C LEU A 188 -16.10 20.05 10.02
N VAL A 189 -15.30 20.07 11.09
CA VAL A 189 -15.77 20.20 12.47
C VAL A 189 -14.95 21.30 13.17
N PRO A 190 -15.57 22.37 13.66
CA PRO A 190 -14.84 23.41 14.39
C PRO A 190 -14.37 22.87 15.74
N THR A 191 -13.08 23.04 16.05
CA THR A 191 -12.52 22.81 17.39
C THR A 191 -12.29 24.13 18.12
N ARG A 192 -12.06 25.22 17.37
CA ARG A 192 -11.91 26.57 17.92
C ARG A 192 -12.38 27.63 16.93
N LEU A 193 -13.04 28.67 17.43
CA LEU A 193 -13.34 29.88 16.67
C LEU A 193 -13.40 31.08 17.62
N ASP A 194 -12.35 31.90 17.62
CA ASP A 194 -12.26 33.06 18.51
C ASP A 194 -13.23 34.18 18.10
N ALA A 195 -13.72 34.95 19.08
CA ALA A 195 -14.70 36.02 18.88
C ALA A 195 -14.27 37.08 17.86
N ALA A 196 -12.95 37.33 17.74
CA ALA A 196 -12.39 38.28 16.80
C ALA A 196 -12.62 37.90 15.32
N MET A 197 -12.90 36.63 15.03
CA MET A 197 -13.22 36.19 13.66
C MET A 197 -14.61 36.68 13.22
N VAL A 198 -15.52 36.99 14.15
CA VAL A 198 -16.95 37.34 13.91
C VAL A 198 -17.75 36.22 13.25
N GLU A 199 -17.31 35.78 12.08
CA GLU A 199 -17.84 34.70 11.26
C GLU A 199 -16.68 34.11 10.44
N LEU A 200 -16.73 32.81 10.18
CA LEU A 200 -15.85 32.17 9.21
C LEU A 200 -16.66 31.30 8.24
N THR A 201 -16.48 31.53 6.94
CA THR A 201 -17.07 30.71 5.88
C THR A 201 -15.98 29.90 5.18
N LEU A 202 -16.16 28.57 5.08
CA LEU A 202 -15.22 27.67 4.39
C LEU A 202 -15.79 27.19 3.06
N THR A 203 -15.03 27.40 1.98
CA THR A 203 -15.37 26.94 0.63
C THR A 203 -14.37 25.89 0.16
N TRP A 204 -14.88 24.70 -0.19
CA TRP A 204 -14.06 23.64 -0.76
C TRP A 204 -13.98 23.79 -2.28
N LYS A 205 -12.77 23.75 -2.82
CA LYS A 205 -12.45 23.73 -4.25
C LYS A 205 -11.63 22.47 -4.56
N PRO A 206 -12.26 21.32 -4.83
CA PRO A 206 -11.55 20.12 -5.25
C PRO A 206 -10.97 20.35 -6.64
N ASP A 207 -9.78 19.83 -6.85
CA ASP A 207 -9.13 19.73 -8.15
C ASP A 207 -8.77 18.26 -8.38
N CYS A 208 -9.26 17.68 -9.48
CA CYS A 208 -8.98 16.30 -9.87
C CYS A 208 -8.10 16.19 -11.14
N ALA A 209 -7.40 17.28 -11.51
CA ALA A 209 -6.60 17.44 -12.72
C ALA A 209 -7.42 17.50 -14.03
N VAL A 210 -6.75 17.63 -15.18
CA VAL A 210 -7.40 17.92 -16.47
C VAL A 210 -8.15 16.74 -17.11
N LYS A 211 -7.97 15.52 -16.59
CA LYS A 211 -8.49 14.26 -17.15
C LYS A 211 -9.67 13.68 -16.37
N CYS A 212 -10.31 14.53 -15.58
CA CYS A 212 -11.50 14.20 -14.84
C CYS A 212 -12.54 15.30 -15.05
N LYS A 213 -13.79 14.98 -14.73
CA LYS A 213 -14.83 15.97 -14.46
C LYS A 213 -15.43 15.70 -13.09
N SER A 214 -15.95 16.74 -12.46
CA SER A 214 -16.60 16.64 -11.16
C SER A 214 -18.06 17.06 -11.22
N SER A 215 -18.90 16.43 -10.42
CA SER A 215 -20.27 16.87 -10.17
C SER A 215 -20.26 18.18 -9.39
N LYS A 216 -21.42 18.84 -9.35
CA LYS A 216 -21.63 19.91 -8.36
C LYS A 216 -21.50 19.33 -6.95
N GLN A 217 -20.94 20.12 -6.05
CA GLN A 217 -20.90 19.80 -4.63
C GLN A 217 -22.30 19.85 -4.04
N SER A 218 -22.59 18.89 -3.18
CA SER A 218 -23.72 18.91 -2.27
C SER A 218 -23.21 19.10 -0.85
N TRP A 219 -23.94 19.87 -0.04
CA TRP A 219 -23.56 20.16 1.34
C TRP A 219 -24.70 19.81 2.29
N SER A 220 -24.35 19.17 3.40
CA SER A 220 -25.20 19.02 4.58
C SER A 220 -24.58 19.80 5.73
N GLY A 221 -25.38 20.63 6.40
CA GLY A 221 -24.90 21.63 7.36
C GLY A 221 -24.52 22.96 6.71
N SER A 222 -24.45 24.01 7.53
CA SER A 222 -23.94 25.32 7.11
C SER A 222 -22.43 25.22 6.85
N ARG A 223 -21.90 26.07 5.97
CA ARG A 223 -20.46 26.24 5.74
C ARG A 223 -19.92 27.50 6.41
N THR A 224 -20.71 28.06 7.30
CA THR A 224 -20.50 29.34 7.94
C THR A 224 -20.67 29.13 9.43
N TRP A 225 -19.65 29.48 10.20
CA TRP A 225 -19.59 29.31 11.64
C TRP A 225 -19.47 30.65 12.35
N PHE A 226 -20.11 30.73 13.51
CA PHE A 226 -20.00 31.85 14.44
C PHE A 226 -19.26 31.40 15.71
N PRO A 227 -18.62 32.32 16.47
CA PRO A 227 -17.99 31.97 17.74
C PRO A 227 -18.94 31.20 18.67
N GLY A 228 -18.48 30.04 19.16
CA GLY A 228 -19.26 29.13 20.01
C GLY A 228 -20.08 28.08 19.26
N ASP A 229 -20.18 28.16 17.93
CA ASP A 229 -20.84 27.18 17.10
C ASP A 229 -20.03 25.87 17.01
N LYS A 230 -20.75 24.74 17.00
CA LYS A 230 -20.19 23.39 16.99
C LYS A 230 -20.79 22.50 15.89
N HIS A 231 -21.59 23.05 14.98
CA HIS A 231 -22.18 22.23 13.91
C HIS A 231 -21.11 21.70 12.96
N LYS A 232 -21.40 20.55 12.34
CA LYS A 232 -20.58 19.96 11.29
C LYS A 232 -21.06 20.38 9.91
N ALA A 233 -20.12 20.50 8.98
CA ALA A 233 -20.42 20.59 7.55
C ALA A 233 -19.88 19.35 6.84
N ARG A 234 -20.70 18.77 5.96
CA ARG A 234 -20.31 17.67 5.08
C ARG A 234 -20.50 18.08 3.63
N GLY A 235 -19.41 18.11 2.88
CA GLY A 235 -19.41 18.28 1.43
C GLY A 235 -19.26 16.93 0.74
N GLN A 236 -20.02 16.70 -0.32
CA GLN A 236 -19.91 15.51 -1.16
C GLN A 236 -19.94 15.88 -2.64
N LEU A 237 -19.13 15.19 -3.44
CA LEU A 237 -19.22 15.21 -4.90
C LEU A 237 -18.74 13.90 -5.49
N SER A 238 -18.94 13.76 -6.80
CA SER A 238 -18.43 12.66 -7.58
C SER A 238 -17.51 13.15 -8.67
N HIS A 239 -16.55 12.33 -9.04
CA HIS A 239 -15.63 12.54 -10.14
C HIS A 239 -15.78 11.40 -11.14
N TRP A 240 -15.47 11.67 -12.41
CA TRP A 240 -15.41 10.67 -13.46
C TRP A 240 -14.16 10.89 -14.30
N TRP A 241 -13.42 9.82 -14.59
CA TRP A 241 -12.35 9.85 -15.58
C TRP A 241 -12.93 10.11 -16.98
N THR A 242 -12.28 10.97 -17.77
CA THR A 242 -12.84 11.42 -19.05
C THR A 242 -12.17 10.86 -20.27
N GLU A 243 -11.08 10.12 -20.11
CA GLU A 243 -10.37 9.52 -21.23
C GLU A 243 -10.98 8.16 -21.63
N SER A 244 -10.62 7.70 -22.82
CA SER A 244 -11.17 6.49 -23.43
C SER A 244 -10.10 5.48 -23.81
N SER A 245 -8.85 5.67 -23.40
CA SER A 245 -7.74 4.76 -23.72
C SER A 245 -6.53 4.95 -22.81
N GLY A 246 -5.91 3.84 -22.43
CA GLY A 246 -4.67 3.81 -21.65
C GLY A 246 -4.93 3.93 -20.16
N ASN A 247 -3.97 4.50 -19.44
CA ASN A 247 -4.06 4.76 -18.02
C ASN A 247 -3.58 6.17 -17.68
N ASP A 248 -4.15 6.74 -16.62
CA ASP A 248 -3.85 8.06 -16.11
C ASP A 248 -3.76 8.07 -14.59
N THR A 249 -2.86 8.88 -14.07
CA THR A 249 -2.83 9.21 -12.64
C THR A 249 -3.53 10.55 -12.43
N LEU A 250 -4.57 10.54 -11.61
CA LEU A 250 -5.34 11.69 -11.19
C LEU A 250 -4.88 12.11 -9.79
N ASN A 251 -4.33 13.32 -9.69
CA ASN A 251 -3.96 13.91 -8.43
C ASN A 251 -5.18 14.64 -7.87
N LEU A 252 -5.64 14.21 -6.71
CA LEU A 252 -6.83 14.80 -6.07
C LEU A 252 -6.38 15.83 -5.04
N THR A 253 -6.19 17.08 -5.45
CA THR A 253 -5.85 18.18 -4.55
C THR A 253 -7.12 18.75 -3.94
N GLY A 254 -7.15 18.81 -2.61
CA GLY A 254 -8.20 19.54 -1.90
C GLY A 254 -7.74 20.96 -1.63
N ILE A 255 -8.59 21.96 -1.92
CA ILE A 255 -8.34 23.36 -1.56
C ILE A 255 -9.49 23.84 -0.69
N LEU A 256 -9.17 24.44 0.46
CA LEU A 256 -10.15 25.10 1.33
C LEU A 256 -9.81 26.57 1.42
N GLU A 257 -10.77 27.41 1.03
CA GLU A 257 -10.71 28.85 1.19
C GLU A 257 -11.54 29.25 2.39
N ALA A 258 -10.95 30.05 3.27
CA ALA A 258 -11.63 30.67 4.38
C ALA A 258 -11.81 32.16 4.13
N ASP A 259 -13.04 32.62 4.35
CA ASP A 259 -13.39 34.02 4.28
C ASP A 259 -14.05 34.47 5.59
N SER A 260 -13.83 35.73 5.93
CA SER A 260 -14.38 36.36 7.12
C SER A 260 -14.64 37.84 6.81
N PRO A 261 -15.75 38.43 7.29
CA PRO A 261 -16.07 39.84 7.00
C PRO A 261 -15.05 40.83 7.57
N VAL A 262 -14.19 40.40 8.51
CA VAL A 262 -13.11 41.24 9.06
C VAL A 262 -11.79 41.09 8.30
N ASN A 263 -11.68 40.13 7.37
CA ASN A 263 -10.54 40.01 6.46
C ASN A 263 -10.61 41.13 5.40
N GLN A 264 -9.49 41.82 5.18
CA GLN A 264 -9.40 42.95 4.25
C GLN A 264 -8.56 42.64 3.00
N GLY A 265 -8.26 41.37 2.74
CA GLY A 265 -7.58 40.93 1.52
C GLY A 265 -8.17 39.64 0.96
N GLU A 266 -7.41 38.93 0.15
CA GLU A 266 -7.82 37.64 -0.41
C GLU A 266 -8.18 36.62 0.70
N PRO A 267 -9.10 35.68 0.43
CA PRO A 267 -9.39 34.56 1.32
C PRO A 267 -8.13 33.78 1.73
N GLY A 268 -8.13 33.26 2.95
CA GLY A 268 -7.06 32.39 3.43
C GLY A 268 -7.20 30.99 2.82
N THR A 269 -6.23 30.56 2.02
CA THR A 269 -6.34 29.31 1.25
C THR A 269 -5.37 28.25 1.75
N VAL A 270 -5.88 27.05 2.02
CA VAL A 270 -5.07 25.85 2.32
C VAL A 270 -5.26 24.81 1.24
N ALA A 271 -4.16 24.32 0.68
CA ALA A 271 -4.16 23.16 -0.21
C ALA A 271 -3.60 21.96 0.53
N TRP A 272 -4.21 20.80 0.33
CA TRP A 272 -3.68 19.54 0.81
C TRP A 272 -3.73 18.49 -0.28
N TYR A 273 -2.68 17.70 -0.30
CA TYR A 273 -2.50 16.62 -1.24
C TYR A 273 -1.95 15.41 -0.51
N ASN A 274 -2.30 14.21 -0.97
CA ASN A 274 -1.73 12.99 -0.46
C ASN A 274 -1.44 12.06 -1.63
N LEU A 275 -0.16 11.89 -1.93
CA LEU A 275 0.35 11.02 -2.99
C LEU A 275 -0.18 9.58 -2.86
N MET A 276 -0.39 9.09 -1.63
CA MET A 276 -0.96 7.74 -1.38
C MET A 276 -2.42 7.60 -1.81
N ALA A 277 -3.13 8.74 -1.92
CA ALA A 277 -4.51 8.81 -2.37
C ALA A 277 -4.63 9.23 -3.84
N ASP A 278 -3.53 9.21 -4.61
CA ASP A 278 -3.60 9.32 -6.06
C ASP A 278 -4.44 8.19 -6.64
N VAL A 279 -5.29 8.55 -7.59
CA VAL A 279 -6.18 7.61 -8.26
C VAL A 279 -5.60 7.31 -9.63
N ARG A 280 -5.31 6.04 -9.92
CA ARG A 280 -5.07 5.61 -11.30
C ARG A 280 -6.38 5.13 -11.91
N CYS A 281 -6.75 5.69 -13.05
CA CYS A 281 -7.83 5.15 -13.87
C CYS A 281 -7.23 4.55 -15.15
N ASP A 282 -7.80 3.45 -15.62
CA ASP A 282 -7.33 2.76 -16.83
C ASP A 282 -8.49 2.08 -17.56
N ASP A 283 -8.32 1.78 -18.84
CA ASP A 283 -9.17 0.87 -19.61
C ASP A 283 -8.44 -0.41 -20.07
N GLU A 284 -7.21 -0.61 -19.62
CA GLU A 284 -6.32 -1.69 -20.04
C GLU A 284 -6.63 -3.03 -19.37
N VAL A 285 -7.34 -3.02 -18.23
CA VAL A 285 -7.66 -4.22 -17.45
C VAL A 285 -9.16 -4.46 -17.32
N GLY A 286 -9.57 -5.69 -17.63
CA GLY A 286 -10.98 -6.09 -17.63
C GLY A 286 -11.71 -5.61 -18.88
N ARG A 287 -13.05 -5.53 -18.80
CA ARG A 287 -13.91 -5.17 -19.94
C ARG A 287 -14.35 -3.70 -19.97
N SER A 288 -14.11 -2.97 -18.88
CA SER A 288 -14.56 -1.60 -18.71
C SER A 288 -13.50 -0.77 -17.99
N PRO A 289 -13.46 0.55 -18.28
CA PRO A 289 -12.69 1.50 -17.51
C PRO A 289 -12.89 1.35 -16.00
N GLY A 290 -11.86 1.60 -15.21
CA GLY A 290 -11.95 1.56 -13.76
C GLY A 290 -10.81 2.27 -13.07
N CYS A 291 -11.03 2.66 -11.82
CA CYS A 291 -10.07 3.42 -11.02
C CYS A 291 -9.65 2.66 -9.76
N VAL A 292 -8.38 2.82 -9.37
CA VAL A 292 -7.77 2.22 -8.16
C VAL A 292 -6.83 3.18 -7.45
N PHE A 293 -6.66 3.02 -6.15
CA PHE A 293 -5.50 3.56 -5.43
C PHE A 293 -4.29 2.67 -5.73
N PHE A 294 -3.57 2.97 -6.81
CA PHE A 294 -2.54 2.09 -7.35
C PHE A 294 -1.34 1.86 -6.40
N ARG A 295 -1.14 2.77 -5.43
CA ARG A 295 -0.11 2.66 -4.39
C ARG A 295 -0.50 1.75 -3.22
N SER A 296 -1.76 1.32 -3.14
CA SER A 296 -2.17 0.25 -2.24
C SER A 296 -1.82 -1.07 -2.92
N THR A 297 -0.85 -1.81 -2.37
CA THR A 297 -0.43 -3.13 -2.87
C THR A 297 -1.44 -4.18 -2.44
N PRO A 298 -2.29 -4.71 -3.34
CA PRO A 298 -3.32 -5.66 -2.95
C PRO A 298 -2.74 -7.05 -2.66
N ALA A 299 -3.45 -7.85 -1.88
CA ALA A 299 -3.09 -9.23 -1.58
C ALA A 299 -3.99 -10.22 -2.34
N PHE A 300 -3.36 -11.12 -3.10
CA PHE A 300 -4.01 -12.28 -3.70
C PHE A 300 -4.17 -13.36 -2.65
N LYS A 301 -5.38 -13.49 -2.11
CA LYS A 301 -5.70 -14.53 -1.14
C LYS A 301 -5.97 -15.87 -1.83
N VAL A 302 -5.11 -16.83 -1.59
CA VAL A 302 -5.29 -18.20 -2.11
C VAL A 302 -6.45 -18.85 -1.37
N ASN A 303 -7.42 -19.40 -2.11
CA ASN A 303 -8.55 -20.11 -1.51
C ASN A 303 -8.09 -21.46 -0.94
N SER A 304 -7.47 -21.44 0.25
CA SER A 304 -6.87 -22.62 0.87
C SER A 304 -7.85 -23.76 1.16
N LYS A 305 -9.16 -23.46 1.23
CA LYS A 305 -10.20 -24.50 1.32
C LYS A 305 -10.37 -25.27 0.02
N LYS A 306 -10.37 -24.57 -1.13
CA LYS A 306 -10.42 -25.21 -2.45
C LYS A 306 -9.08 -25.79 -2.87
N PHE A 307 -8.01 -25.05 -2.60
CA PHE A 307 -6.68 -25.28 -3.18
C PHE A 307 -5.57 -25.49 -2.13
N PRO A 308 -5.74 -26.40 -1.15
CA PRO A 308 -4.77 -26.58 -0.06
C PRO A 308 -3.38 -27.07 -0.53
N ALA A 309 -3.30 -27.89 -1.57
CA ALA A 309 -2.02 -28.39 -2.07
C ALA A 309 -1.16 -27.27 -2.67
N ALA A 310 -1.77 -26.44 -3.52
CA ALA A 310 -1.13 -25.28 -4.13
C ALA A 310 -0.76 -24.22 -3.07
N GLN A 311 -1.67 -23.93 -2.14
CA GLN A 311 -1.40 -23.00 -1.04
C GLN A 311 -0.19 -23.44 -0.20
N THR A 312 -0.12 -24.73 0.17
CA THR A 312 0.99 -25.27 0.97
C THR A 312 2.32 -25.14 0.20
N PHE A 313 2.29 -25.40 -1.10
CA PHE A 313 3.46 -25.22 -1.97
C PHE A 313 3.97 -23.77 -1.98
N TYR A 314 3.08 -22.80 -2.17
CA TYR A 314 3.48 -21.38 -2.16
C TYR A 314 3.94 -20.92 -0.78
N GLN A 315 3.30 -21.41 0.29
CA GLN A 315 3.72 -21.11 1.65
C GLN A 315 5.14 -21.60 1.91
N TRP A 316 5.43 -22.85 1.57
CA TRP A 316 6.77 -23.42 1.76
C TRP A 316 7.83 -22.62 1.01
N VAL A 317 7.55 -22.24 -0.24
CA VAL A 317 8.49 -21.41 -1.02
C VAL A 317 8.65 -20.02 -0.40
N GLN A 318 7.56 -19.39 0.08
CA GLN A 318 7.63 -18.09 0.76
C GLN A 318 8.46 -18.13 2.05
N THR A 319 8.39 -19.22 2.82
CA THR A 319 9.07 -19.32 4.11
C THR A 319 10.52 -19.76 3.99
N GLU A 320 10.82 -20.70 3.09
CA GLU A 320 12.14 -21.33 3.03
C GLU A 320 13.12 -20.62 2.10
N PHE A 321 12.65 -19.77 1.18
CA PHE A 321 13.54 -19.10 0.22
C PHE A 321 14.02 -17.75 0.73
N PRO A 322 15.27 -17.38 0.41
CA PRO A 322 15.85 -16.11 0.87
C PRO A 322 15.18 -14.87 0.30
N ASP A 323 14.53 -14.99 -0.87
CA ASP A 323 13.86 -13.85 -1.53
C ASP A 323 12.43 -13.62 -0.97
N HIS A 324 11.86 -14.58 -0.22
CA HIS A 324 10.51 -14.49 0.38
C HIS A 324 9.39 -14.05 -0.57
N TRP A 325 9.45 -14.52 -1.82
CA TRP A 325 8.62 -14.03 -2.92
C TRP A 325 7.12 -13.99 -2.65
N GLY A 326 6.51 -12.81 -2.78
CA GLY A 326 5.09 -12.58 -2.53
C GLY A 326 4.72 -12.39 -1.06
N SER A 327 5.68 -12.45 -0.13
CA SER A 327 5.42 -12.27 1.30
C SER A 327 5.22 -10.81 1.67
N LYS A 328 4.06 -10.51 2.26
CA LYS A 328 3.79 -9.21 2.87
C LYS A 328 4.58 -8.99 4.16
N ALA A 329 4.88 -10.06 4.91
CA ALA A 329 5.61 -9.97 6.16
C ALA A 329 7.08 -9.54 5.96
N GLU A 330 7.64 -9.88 4.81
CA GLU A 330 9.02 -9.60 4.42
C GLU A 330 9.13 -8.44 3.41
N ASP A 331 8.02 -7.72 3.14
CA ASP A 331 7.94 -6.63 2.15
C ASP A 331 8.50 -7.01 0.76
N SER A 332 8.22 -8.25 0.32
CA SER A 332 8.71 -8.82 -0.94
C SER A 332 7.54 -9.13 -1.87
N PRO A 333 6.91 -8.12 -2.50
CA PRO A 333 5.78 -8.34 -3.40
C PRO A 333 6.23 -9.04 -4.69
N LEU A 334 5.27 -9.69 -5.37
CA LEU A 334 5.42 -10.01 -6.78
C LEU A 334 4.98 -8.83 -7.63
N HIS A 335 5.49 -8.71 -8.86
CA HIS A 335 5.03 -7.72 -9.83
C HIS A 335 4.38 -8.41 -11.02
N ARG A 336 3.24 -7.90 -11.49
CA ARG A 336 2.52 -8.50 -12.61
C ARG A 336 3.37 -8.47 -13.88
N LEU A 337 3.36 -9.59 -14.61
CA LEU A 337 3.83 -9.68 -15.99
C LEU A 337 2.61 -9.84 -16.91
N ALA A 338 2.20 -8.79 -17.61
CA ALA A 338 0.99 -8.77 -18.42
C ALA A 338 1.15 -9.51 -19.77
N SER A 339 2.37 -9.61 -20.30
CA SER A 339 2.63 -10.22 -21.61
C SER A 339 2.43 -11.73 -21.57
N LYS A 340 1.31 -12.23 -22.12
CA LYS A 340 1.02 -13.67 -22.22
C LYS A 340 2.12 -14.47 -22.92
N ALA A 341 2.76 -13.88 -23.93
CA ALA A 341 3.86 -14.52 -24.64
C ALA A 341 5.08 -14.74 -23.73
N GLU A 342 5.38 -13.80 -22.84
CA GLU A 342 6.46 -13.94 -21.85
C GLU A 342 6.07 -14.92 -20.74
N GLN A 343 4.82 -14.88 -20.25
CA GLN A 343 4.31 -15.88 -19.31
C GLN A 343 4.48 -17.31 -19.85
N ASP A 344 4.15 -17.53 -21.12
CA ASP A 344 4.30 -18.83 -21.78
C ASP A 344 5.77 -19.23 -21.95
N LYS A 345 6.67 -18.26 -22.17
CA LYS A 345 8.11 -18.53 -22.19
C LYS A 345 8.62 -18.90 -20.79
N ASN A 346 8.14 -18.25 -19.73
CA ASN A 346 8.50 -18.56 -18.36
C ASN A 346 8.05 -19.98 -18.01
N ARG A 347 6.78 -20.31 -18.26
CA ARG A 347 6.22 -21.64 -18.02
C ARG A 347 6.99 -22.73 -18.77
N ARG A 348 7.34 -22.51 -20.05
CA ARG A 348 8.11 -23.49 -20.82
C ARG A 348 9.53 -23.72 -20.32
N LYS A 349 10.13 -22.77 -19.57
CA LYS A 349 11.45 -22.95 -18.95
C LYS A 349 11.35 -23.78 -17.67
N ILE A 350 10.37 -23.49 -16.81
CA ILE A 350 10.23 -24.18 -15.54
C ILE A 350 9.54 -25.53 -15.71
N CYS A 351 8.42 -25.56 -16.43
CA CYS A 351 7.71 -26.77 -16.82
C CYS A 351 8.20 -27.31 -18.17
N ASP A 352 9.53 -27.39 -18.32
CA ASP A 352 10.19 -27.95 -19.49
C ASP A 352 10.10 -29.49 -19.54
N SER A 353 10.75 -30.10 -20.53
CA SER A 353 10.79 -31.56 -20.69
C SER A 353 11.51 -32.31 -19.56
N THR A 354 12.13 -31.62 -18.59
CA THR A 354 12.75 -32.24 -17.42
C THR A 354 11.76 -32.48 -16.29
N PHE A 355 10.55 -31.91 -16.37
CA PHE A 355 9.48 -32.21 -15.43
C PHE A 355 9.08 -33.69 -15.52
N LYS A 356 9.05 -34.36 -14.37
CA LYS A 356 8.71 -35.78 -14.27
C LYS A 356 7.58 -35.96 -13.25
N PRO A 357 6.38 -36.38 -13.71
CA PRO A 357 5.27 -36.64 -12.81
C PRO A 357 5.67 -37.54 -11.63
N HIS A 358 5.27 -37.18 -10.42
CA HIS A 358 5.46 -38.03 -9.24
C HIS A 358 4.35 -39.09 -9.21
N PRO A 359 4.67 -40.38 -8.96
CA PRO A 359 3.68 -41.45 -8.94
C PRO A 359 2.56 -41.21 -7.92
N ASP A 360 2.88 -40.59 -6.79
CA ASP A 360 1.93 -40.36 -5.68
C ASP A 360 1.06 -39.09 -5.88
N THR A 361 1.31 -38.32 -6.95
CA THR A 361 0.50 -37.16 -7.29
C THR A 361 -0.47 -37.51 -8.42
N HIS A 362 -1.73 -37.77 -8.06
CA HIS A 362 -2.78 -38.01 -9.04
C HIS A 362 -3.12 -36.75 -9.85
N GLU A 363 -3.45 -36.93 -11.13
CA GLU A 363 -3.73 -35.83 -12.07
C GLU A 363 -2.63 -34.76 -12.07
N THR A 364 -1.37 -35.20 -12.02
CA THR A 364 -0.21 -34.30 -11.91
C THR A 364 -0.21 -33.19 -12.96
N SER A 365 0.03 -31.98 -12.48
CA SER A 365 0.46 -30.84 -13.27
C SER A 365 1.78 -30.28 -12.75
N CYS A 366 2.48 -29.52 -13.60
CA CYS A 366 3.65 -28.75 -13.17
C CYS A 366 3.18 -27.37 -12.69
N ASP A 367 3.35 -27.11 -11.40
CA ASP A 367 3.15 -25.80 -10.79
C ASP A 367 4.51 -25.12 -10.55
N GLU A 368 4.54 -23.79 -10.65
CA GLU A 368 5.76 -22.99 -10.51
C GLU A 368 5.52 -21.80 -9.58
N PHE A 369 6.47 -21.55 -8.68
CA PHE A 369 6.44 -20.36 -7.84
C PHE A 369 7.86 -19.76 -7.70
N PRO A 370 8.06 -18.45 -7.93
CA PRO A 370 7.05 -17.44 -8.27
C PRO A 370 6.35 -17.70 -9.61
N PHE A 371 5.09 -17.30 -9.71
CA PHE A 371 4.22 -17.61 -10.84
C PHE A 371 4.83 -17.16 -12.17
N ALA A 372 4.61 -17.92 -13.27
CA ALA A 372 4.99 -17.46 -14.62
C ALA A 372 4.43 -16.08 -14.99
N ALA A 373 3.32 -15.67 -14.37
CA ALA A 373 2.66 -14.39 -14.53
C ALA A 373 3.25 -13.26 -13.65
N SER A 374 4.44 -13.44 -13.10
CA SER A 374 5.18 -12.39 -12.38
C SER A 374 6.57 -12.07 -12.98
N GLN A 375 7.08 -10.89 -12.66
CA GLN A 375 8.44 -10.46 -13.00
C GLN A 375 9.51 -11.24 -12.24
N GLU A 376 9.14 -11.84 -11.12
CA GLU A 376 9.99 -12.67 -10.26
C GLU A 376 9.97 -14.15 -10.68
N SER A 377 9.21 -14.51 -11.72
CA SER A 377 9.17 -15.89 -12.20
C SER A 377 10.58 -16.41 -12.49
N GLY A 378 10.82 -17.71 -12.27
CA GLY A 378 12.15 -18.29 -12.52
C GLY A 378 12.66 -18.03 -13.94
N GLY A 379 11.76 -17.99 -14.93
CA GLY A 379 12.08 -17.65 -16.30
C GLY A 379 12.63 -16.23 -16.51
N GLN A 380 12.16 -15.26 -15.72
CA GLN A 380 12.66 -13.88 -15.70
C GLN A 380 13.96 -13.74 -14.88
N LEU A 381 14.11 -14.55 -13.83
CA LEU A 381 15.34 -14.63 -13.03
C LEU A 381 16.51 -15.30 -13.75
N GLY A 382 16.35 -15.67 -15.02
CA GLY A 382 17.41 -16.23 -15.86
C GLY A 382 17.60 -17.74 -15.73
N ILE A 383 16.77 -18.42 -14.94
CA ILE A 383 16.79 -19.87 -14.74
C ILE A 383 16.53 -20.56 -16.09
N LYS A 384 17.37 -21.55 -16.42
CA LYS A 384 17.38 -22.17 -17.77
C LYS A 384 16.50 -23.39 -17.85
N SER A 385 16.27 -24.06 -16.73
CA SER A 385 15.43 -25.24 -16.63
C SER A 385 14.83 -25.34 -15.24
N GLY A 386 13.59 -25.83 -15.14
CA GLY A 386 12.96 -26.04 -13.85
C GLY A 386 13.66 -27.08 -12.97
N LYS A 387 14.61 -27.87 -13.48
CA LYS A 387 15.47 -28.76 -12.67
C LYS A 387 16.35 -28.00 -11.67
N GLU A 388 16.53 -26.69 -11.87
CA GLU A 388 17.27 -25.79 -10.98
C GLU A 388 16.39 -25.27 -9.82
N CYS A 389 15.07 -25.46 -9.90
CA CYS A 389 14.14 -25.15 -8.82
C CYS A 389 14.17 -26.22 -7.75
N VAL A 390 13.68 -25.89 -6.54
CA VAL A 390 13.31 -26.93 -5.58
C VAL A 390 12.19 -27.79 -6.18
N GLN A 391 12.35 -29.11 -6.10
CA GLN A 391 11.36 -30.07 -6.61
C GLN A 391 10.50 -30.57 -5.46
N MET A 392 9.20 -30.41 -5.60
CA MET A 392 8.22 -30.87 -4.62
C MET A 392 7.15 -31.74 -5.28
N TYR A 393 6.47 -32.52 -4.47
CA TYR A 393 5.28 -33.25 -4.90
C TYR A 393 4.23 -33.26 -3.80
N TYR A 394 2.99 -33.35 -4.22
CA TYR A 394 1.85 -33.53 -3.34
C TYR A 394 1.43 -35.01 -3.36
N ASP A 395 1.45 -35.68 -2.22
CA ASP A 395 0.86 -37.01 -2.09
C ASP A 395 -0.66 -36.86 -1.98
N THR A 396 -1.37 -37.30 -3.02
CA THR A 396 -2.83 -37.13 -3.09
C THR A 396 -3.57 -38.00 -2.08
N ASP A 397 -3.05 -39.19 -1.75
CA ASP A 397 -3.71 -40.13 -0.86
C ASP A 397 -3.44 -39.77 0.61
N ALA A 398 -2.21 -39.37 0.92
CA ALA A 398 -1.79 -39.02 2.27
C ALA A 398 -2.02 -37.54 2.62
N ASN A 399 -2.35 -36.68 1.64
CA ASN A 399 -2.58 -35.25 1.81
C ASN A 399 -1.41 -34.53 2.51
N TYR A 400 -0.23 -34.61 1.89
CA TYR A 400 0.92 -33.82 2.31
C TYR A 400 1.74 -33.34 1.12
N LEU A 401 2.48 -32.25 1.33
CA LEU A 401 3.52 -31.77 0.43
C LEU A 401 4.89 -32.24 0.94
N ALA A 402 5.76 -32.72 0.05
CA ALA A 402 7.13 -33.09 0.40
C ALA A 402 8.14 -32.75 -0.70
N LEU A 403 9.42 -32.74 -0.33
CA LEU A 403 10.52 -32.70 -1.28
C LEU A 403 10.59 -33.99 -2.09
N ASP A 404 10.76 -33.87 -3.40
CA ASP A 404 10.90 -35.01 -4.30
C ASP A 404 12.32 -35.58 -4.22
N SER A 405 12.44 -36.75 -3.57
CA SER A 405 13.71 -37.45 -3.35
C SER A 405 14.40 -37.93 -4.63
N ARG A 406 13.72 -37.90 -5.78
CA ARG A 406 14.29 -38.22 -7.11
C ARG A 406 15.22 -37.12 -7.62
N PHE A 407 15.30 -35.98 -6.92
CA PHE A 407 16.11 -34.81 -7.26
C PHE A 407 17.05 -34.42 -6.10
N PRO A 408 18.09 -33.61 -6.38
CA PRO A 408 18.97 -33.11 -5.32
C PRO A 408 18.19 -32.37 -4.24
N ARG A 409 18.65 -32.52 -2.98
CA ARG A 409 18.09 -31.76 -1.87
C ARG A 409 18.31 -30.26 -2.07
N PRO A 410 17.36 -29.40 -1.64
CA PRO A 410 17.53 -27.95 -1.68
C PRO A 410 18.80 -27.50 -0.98
N SER A 411 19.48 -26.54 -1.61
CA SER A 411 20.64 -25.84 -1.06
C SER A 411 20.25 -24.54 -0.34
N GLN A 412 18.96 -24.21 -0.31
CA GLN A 412 18.38 -22.94 0.20
C GLN A 412 18.87 -21.70 -0.57
N LYS A 413 19.37 -21.91 -1.79
CA LYS A 413 19.79 -20.84 -2.72
C LYS A 413 18.93 -20.82 -3.98
N GLU A 414 18.03 -21.79 -4.10
CA GLU A 414 17.06 -21.85 -5.17
C GLU A 414 16.15 -20.61 -5.09
N ARG A 415 15.77 -20.10 -6.26
CA ARG A 415 14.92 -18.91 -6.38
C ARG A 415 13.55 -19.21 -6.97
N CYS A 416 13.28 -20.49 -7.24
CA CYS A 416 11.99 -21.00 -7.70
C CYS A 416 11.72 -22.39 -7.12
N GLY A 417 10.44 -22.70 -6.92
CA GLY A 417 9.91 -24.03 -6.69
C GLY A 417 9.23 -24.55 -7.94
N ARG A 418 9.29 -25.87 -8.13
CA ARG A 418 8.53 -26.61 -9.14
C ARG A 418 7.82 -27.78 -8.46
N GLY A 419 6.50 -27.72 -8.42
CA GLY A 419 5.65 -28.69 -7.74
C GLY A 419 4.97 -29.66 -8.70
N ASN A 420 4.92 -30.94 -8.33
CA ASN A 420 3.90 -31.86 -8.84
C ASN A 420 2.63 -31.64 -8.01
N ILE A 421 1.69 -30.89 -8.57
CA ILE A 421 0.44 -30.49 -7.90
C ILE A 421 -0.74 -31.00 -8.73
N PRO A 422 -1.82 -31.51 -8.13
CA PRO A 422 -3.00 -31.95 -8.89
C PRO A 422 -3.53 -30.83 -9.81
N GLN A 423 -3.92 -31.18 -11.03
CA GLN A 423 -4.29 -30.22 -12.07
C GLN A 423 -5.37 -29.24 -11.61
N GLY A 424 -6.43 -29.72 -10.95
CA GLY A 424 -7.50 -28.86 -10.45
C GLY A 424 -7.06 -27.86 -9.37
N GLN A 425 -6.02 -28.17 -8.60
CA GLN A 425 -5.44 -27.27 -7.61
C GLN A 425 -4.67 -26.13 -8.30
N ASN A 426 -3.80 -26.48 -9.25
CA ASN A 426 -2.97 -25.54 -10.00
C ASN A 426 -3.81 -24.63 -10.90
N GLU A 427 -4.67 -25.22 -11.75
CA GLU A 427 -5.53 -24.45 -12.66
C GLU A 427 -6.53 -23.58 -11.90
N GLY A 428 -7.03 -24.07 -10.76
CA GLY A 428 -7.91 -23.31 -9.88
C GLY A 428 -7.26 -22.03 -9.37
N VAL A 429 -6.05 -22.12 -8.81
CA VAL A 429 -5.29 -20.92 -8.38
C VAL A 429 -4.98 -20.02 -9.58
N GLY A 430 -4.57 -20.57 -10.71
CA GLY A 430 -4.30 -19.78 -11.92
C GLY A 430 -5.53 -19.00 -12.41
N GLY A 431 -6.71 -19.61 -12.34
CA GLY A 431 -7.99 -18.96 -12.63
C GLY A 431 -8.31 -17.85 -11.62
N ASP A 432 -8.11 -18.11 -10.34
CA ASP A 432 -8.31 -17.14 -9.25
C ASP A 432 -7.36 -15.94 -9.40
N LEU A 433 -6.08 -16.15 -9.75
CA LEU A 433 -5.10 -15.09 -10.00
C LEU A 433 -5.52 -14.20 -11.18
N GLY A 434 -6.09 -14.82 -12.23
CA GLY A 434 -6.66 -14.09 -13.36
C GLY A 434 -7.86 -13.21 -12.96
N ARG A 435 -8.76 -13.71 -12.11
CA ARG A 435 -9.87 -12.91 -11.56
C ARG A 435 -9.38 -11.79 -10.66
N PHE A 436 -8.47 -12.10 -9.73
CA PHE A 436 -7.82 -11.11 -8.87
C PHE A 436 -7.22 -9.95 -9.66
N THR A 437 -6.44 -10.26 -10.71
CA THR A 437 -5.82 -9.26 -11.60
C THR A 437 -6.86 -8.27 -12.15
N VAL A 438 -8.04 -8.76 -12.55
CA VAL A 438 -9.13 -7.94 -13.08
C VAL A 438 -9.87 -7.19 -11.98
N ASP A 439 -10.14 -7.85 -10.86
CA ASP A 439 -10.90 -7.31 -9.74
C ASP A 439 -10.16 -6.16 -9.05
N VAL A 440 -8.84 -6.26 -8.88
CA VAL A 440 -7.99 -5.21 -8.28
C VAL A 440 -7.26 -4.35 -9.32
N ARG A 441 -7.56 -4.57 -10.62
CA ARG A 441 -7.02 -3.85 -11.78
C ARG A 441 -5.49 -3.70 -11.76
N LEU A 442 -4.76 -4.80 -11.62
CA LEU A 442 -3.29 -4.77 -11.68
C LEU A 442 -2.84 -4.45 -13.11
N LEU A 443 -2.05 -3.41 -13.36
CA LEU A 443 -1.34 -3.20 -14.63
C LEU A 443 -0.02 -3.99 -14.68
N ASP A 444 0.65 -4.02 -15.84
CA ASP A 444 2.01 -4.56 -15.91
C ASP A 444 2.90 -3.83 -14.89
N GLN A 445 3.81 -4.57 -14.24
CA GLN A 445 4.65 -4.08 -13.14
C GLN A 445 3.92 -3.68 -11.86
N ASP A 446 2.59 -3.79 -11.76
CA ASP A 446 1.93 -3.54 -10.48
C ASP A 446 2.34 -4.60 -9.45
N ALA A 447 2.71 -4.15 -8.26
CA ALA A 447 3.01 -4.99 -7.11
C ALA A 447 1.73 -5.66 -6.57
N TYR A 448 1.87 -6.88 -6.07
CA TYR A 448 0.85 -7.60 -5.31
C TYR A 448 1.49 -8.65 -4.37
N TYR A 449 0.85 -8.89 -3.24
CA TYR A 449 1.24 -9.93 -2.29
C TYR A 449 0.47 -11.23 -2.53
N ILE A 450 1.00 -12.34 -2.04
CA ILE A 450 0.33 -13.65 -2.03
C ILE A 450 -0.02 -14.00 -0.59
N ASP A 451 -1.30 -13.88 -0.24
CA ASP A 451 -1.81 -14.30 1.06
C ASP A 451 -2.18 -15.78 1.02
N VAL A 452 -1.26 -16.61 1.48
CA VAL A 452 -1.45 -18.05 1.65
C VAL A 452 -2.18 -18.40 2.95
N GLY A 453 -2.51 -17.42 3.80
CA GLY A 453 -2.96 -17.65 5.17
C GLY A 453 -1.89 -18.32 6.04
N ARG A 454 -2.00 -18.17 7.37
CA ARG A 454 -1.23 -19.02 8.29
C ARG A 454 -1.93 -20.36 8.41
N ILE A 455 -1.32 -21.45 7.93
CA ILE A 455 -1.64 -22.78 8.44
C ILE A 455 -1.18 -22.77 9.91
N GLY A 456 -2.12 -22.93 10.84
CA GLY A 456 -1.86 -22.87 12.28
C GLY A 456 -0.76 -23.84 12.70
N GLY A 457 0.08 -23.39 13.64
CA GLY A 457 0.91 -24.25 14.47
C GLY A 457 0.13 -24.85 15.63
#